data_AF-A0A1S6HI96-F1
#
_entry.id   AF-A0A1S6HI96-F1
#
_cell.length_a   1.000
_cell.length_b   1.000
_cell.length_c   1.000
_cell.angle_alpha   90.00
_cell.angle_beta   90.00
_cell.angle_gamma   90.00
#
_symmetry.space_group_name_H-M   'P 1'
#
loop_
_entity.id
_entity.type
_entity.pdbx_description
1 polymer ?
#
loop_
_entity_poly.entity_id
_entity_poly.type
_entity_poly.pdbx_seq_one_letter_code
_entity_poly.pdbx_strand_id
1 'polypeptide(L)'
;MKLDEIITTLSRGDLTELPVDALLAARDQWSELLPVIDDLMQQFIAKEALTDPESNLLFFGICLIIDRKQFSCFDSLIYLTNKDDCNAPLDKLLGDFIASDLSTAYYILAQGKPEQLGYLVSSDQAGELVKMAALSALFSQLHTGQIDRETLNHSIQGFIDSLVKNNHSIALFELINLLISNQFNQYHSQFVGYVESKVIDEGPAENQCIIDWDNQSIGYSEWESGLISGEYDVIDSLSQWAGFNAESEMNDEELLAIFGEMMESSDELGYIDSENFPEMGDIQLPFIADIQAGRNDPCPCGSGKKYKKCCLN
;
A
#
# COMPACT_ATOMS: atom_id res chain seq x y z
N MET A 1 11.90 30.35 -6.17
CA MET A 1 11.40 30.75 -4.82
C MET A 1 12.56 30.70 -3.84
N LYS A 2 12.52 31.47 -2.75
CA LYS A 2 13.50 31.34 -1.66
C LYS A 2 13.16 30.15 -0.76
N LEU A 3 14.14 29.64 0.01
CA LEU A 3 13.94 28.52 0.94
C LEU A 3 12.74 28.73 1.88
N ASP A 4 12.63 29.91 2.51
CA ASP A 4 11.52 30.23 3.43
C ASP A 4 10.15 30.15 2.75
N GLU A 5 10.06 30.56 1.48
CA GLU A 5 8.81 30.49 0.69
C GLU A 5 8.48 29.03 0.37
N ILE A 6 9.48 28.22 -0.01
CA ILE A 6 9.31 26.79 -0.27
C ILE A 6 8.80 26.07 0.97
N ILE A 7 9.46 26.27 2.11
CA ILE A 7 9.08 25.69 3.41
C ILE A 7 7.67 26.12 3.76
N THR A 8 7.35 27.41 3.67
CA THR A 8 6.02 27.94 3.99
C THR A 8 4.95 27.27 3.13
N THR A 9 5.18 27.12 1.82
CA THR A 9 4.19 26.52 0.91
C THR A 9 4.01 25.02 1.16
N LEU A 10 5.10 24.25 1.29
CA LEU A 10 5.03 22.79 1.47
C LEU A 10 4.58 22.37 2.87
N SER A 11 4.63 23.27 3.87
CA SER A 11 4.10 23.00 5.22
C SER A 11 2.58 23.17 5.32
N ARG A 12 1.90 23.62 4.26
CA ARG A 12 0.45 23.90 4.29
C ARG A 12 -0.36 22.60 4.30
N GLY A 13 -1.38 22.55 5.16
CA GLY A 13 -2.34 21.45 5.22
C GLY A 13 -3.67 21.73 4.50
N ASP A 14 -3.78 22.88 3.84
CA ASP A 14 -4.98 23.36 3.14
C ASP A 14 -4.79 23.38 1.61
N LEU A 15 -3.86 22.57 1.09
CA LEU A 15 -3.58 22.47 -0.34
C LEU A 15 -4.70 21.69 -1.04
N THR A 16 -5.36 22.34 -1.99
CA THR A 16 -6.38 21.72 -2.88
C THR A 16 -5.80 21.36 -4.25
N GLU A 17 -4.62 21.88 -4.56
CA GLU A 17 -3.88 21.62 -5.79
C GLU A 17 -2.43 21.32 -5.42
N LEU A 18 -1.77 20.49 -6.23
CA LEU A 18 -0.37 20.17 -6.03
C LEU A 18 0.49 21.44 -6.17
N PRO A 19 1.36 21.79 -5.20
CA PRO A 19 2.15 23.01 -5.24
C PRO A 19 3.38 22.85 -6.16
N VAL A 20 3.14 22.67 -7.46
CA VAL A 20 4.16 22.35 -8.48
C VAL A 20 5.32 23.33 -8.47
N ASP A 21 5.07 24.64 -8.42
CA ASP A 21 6.13 25.66 -8.39
C ASP A 21 7.04 25.52 -7.16
N ALA A 22 6.48 25.14 -6.01
CA ALA A 22 7.24 24.93 -4.78
C ALA A 22 8.07 23.64 -4.86
N LEU A 23 7.53 22.57 -5.45
CA LEU A 23 8.25 21.32 -5.67
C LEU A 23 9.42 21.50 -6.65
N LEU A 24 9.20 22.21 -7.77
CA LEU A 24 10.26 22.56 -8.71
C LEU A 24 11.34 23.42 -8.04
N ALA A 25 10.94 24.44 -7.29
CA ALA A 25 11.89 25.26 -6.55
C ALA A 25 12.63 24.48 -5.45
N ALA A 26 11.99 23.49 -4.82
CA ALA A 26 12.62 22.59 -3.86
C ALA A 26 13.68 21.71 -4.51
N ARG A 27 13.47 21.22 -5.73
CA ARG A 27 14.50 20.51 -6.52
C ARG A 27 15.72 21.40 -6.76
N ASP A 28 15.53 22.66 -7.10
CA ASP A 28 16.60 23.62 -7.34
C ASP A 28 17.36 24.01 -6.06
N GLN A 29 16.65 24.12 -4.93
CA GLN A 29 17.20 24.49 -3.62
C GLN A 29 17.52 23.27 -2.74
N TRP A 30 17.65 22.07 -3.34
CA TRP A 30 17.72 20.81 -2.61
C TRP A 30 18.83 20.76 -1.55
N SER A 31 20.01 21.32 -1.86
CA SER A 31 21.13 21.35 -0.92
C SER A 31 20.86 22.14 0.35
N GLU A 32 19.97 23.15 0.29
CA GLU A 32 19.58 23.95 1.44
C GLU A 32 18.37 23.36 2.17
N LEU A 33 17.46 22.71 1.43
CA LEU A 33 16.27 22.06 1.99
C LEU A 33 16.58 20.74 2.68
N LEU A 34 17.50 19.93 2.15
CA LEU A 34 17.80 18.59 2.66
C LEU A 34 18.13 18.57 4.16
N PRO A 35 18.98 19.45 4.72
CA PRO A 35 19.24 19.46 6.16
C PRO A 35 17.99 19.72 7.03
N VAL A 36 17.01 20.47 6.50
CA VAL A 36 15.74 20.71 7.19
C VAL A 36 14.89 19.44 7.21
N ILE A 37 14.82 18.72 6.07
CA ILE A 37 14.10 17.45 5.98
C ILE A 37 14.76 16.39 6.86
N ASP A 38 16.09 16.31 6.87
CA ASP A 38 16.84 15.39 7.72
C ASP A 38 16.54 15.64 9.21
N ASP A 39 16.50 16.90 9.67
CA ASP A 39 16.16 17.24 11.06
C ASP A 39 14.74 16.78 11.43
N LEU A 40 13.77 16.97 10.53
CA LEU A 40 12.40 16.48 10.71
C LEU A 40 12.32 14.96 10.75
N MET A 41 13.07 14.25 9.89
CA MET A 41 13.18 12.80 9.96
C MET A 41 13.71 12.36 11.32
N GLN A 42 14.81 12.96 11.80
CA GLN A 42 15.40 12.62 13.10
C GLN A 42 14.44 12.94 14.26
N GLN A 43 13.71 14.04 14.20
CA GLN A 43 12.71 14.40 15.20
C GLN A 43 11.58 13.36 15.25
N PHE A 44 11.06 12.94 14.08
CA PHE A 44 10.03 11.93 14.00
C PHE A 44 10.54 10.56 14.49
N ILE A 45 11.72 10.12 14.05
CA ILE A 45 12.34 8.86 14.51
C ILE A 45 12.44 8.82 16.05
N ALA A 46 12.84 9.93 16.66
CA ALA A 46 13.07 10.01 18.09
C ALA A 46 11.78 10.12 18.94
N LYS A 47 10.72 10.76 18.41
CA LYS A 47 9.56 11.17 19.22
C LYS A 47 8.21 10.71 18.69
N GLU A 48 8.13 10.27 17.43
CA GLU A 48 6.88 9.96 16.71
C GLU A 48 5.85 11.10 16.81
N ALA A 49 6.36 12.34 16.82
CA ALA A 49 5.56 13.54 17.04
C ALA A 49 6.14 14.72 16.27
N LEU A 50 5.32 15.22 15.34
CA LEU A 50 5.51 16.45 14.59
C LEU A 50 4.21 17.26 14.66
N THR A 51 4.32 18.58 14.50
CA THR A 51 3.17 19.43 14.23
C THR A 51 2.66 19.19 12.81
N ASP A 52 1.38 19.47 12.52
CA ASP A 52 0.84 19.27 11.17
C ASP A 52 1.68 19.95 10.06
N PRO A 53 2.17 21.19 10.23
CA PRO A 53 3.03 21.81 9.23
C PRO A 53 4.37 21.09 9.01
N GLU A 54 4.98 20.59 10.10
CA GLU A 54 6.21 19.81 10.02
C GLU A 54 5.97 18.46 9.33
N SER A 55 4.85 17.79 9.63
CA SER A 55 4.46 16.53 8.98
C SER A 55 4.26 16.73 7.48
N ASN A 56 3.54 17.78 7.06
CA ASN A 56 3.32 18.08 5.65
C ASN A 56 4.64 18.35 4.92
N LEU A 57 5.52 19.14 5.51
CA LEU A 57 6.84 19.41 4.94
C LEU A 57 7.68 18.14 4.83
N LEU A 58 7.65 17.29 5.86
CA LEU A 58 8.38 16.02 5.86
C LEU A 58 7.83 15.05 4.81
N PHE A 59 6.51 14.97 4.63
CA PHE A 59 5.88 14.16 3.59
C PHE A 59 6.41 14.51 2.19
N PHE A 60 6.35 15.79 1.80
CA PHE A 60 6.92 16.23 0.52
C PHE A 60 8.44 16.04 0.47
N GLY A 61 9.12 16.23 1.60
CA GLY A 61 10.54 15.98 1.74
C GLY A 61 10.93 14.53 1.42
N ILE A 62 10.15 13.56 1.91
CA ILE A 62 10.35 12.13 1.63
C ILE A 62 10.14 11.83 0.14
N CYS A 63 9.08 12.38 -0.46
CA CYS A 63 8.86 12.24 -1.90
C CYS A 63 10.04 12.82 -2.71
N LEU A 64 10.56 13.98 -2.31
CA LEU A 64 11.73 14.62 -2.93
C LEU A 64 13.03 13.83 -2.70
N ILE A 65 13.21 13.17 -1.55
CA ILE A 65 14.36 12.27 -1.32
C ILE A 65 14.41 11.19 -2.40
N ILE A 66 13.27 10.63 -2.77
CA ILE A 66 13.16 9.57 -3.78
C ILE A 66 13.37 10.14 -5.18
N ASP A 67 12.69 11.24 -5.49
CA ASP A 67 12.82 11.99 -6.76
C ASP A 67 14.27 12.38 -7.07
N ARG A 68 15.00 12.80 -6.04
CA ARG A 68 16.41 13.22 -6.15
C ARG A 68 17.38 12.06 -5.98
N LYS A 69 16.89 10.84 -5.74
CA LYS A 69 17.69 9.64 -5.43
C LYS A 69 18.72 9.92 -4.34
N GLN A 70 18.29 10.56 -3.26
CA GLN A 70 19.14 10.92 -2.13
C GLN A 70 19.45 9.70 -1.26
N PHE A 71 20.32 8.81 -1.77
CA PHE A 71 20.64 7.52 -1.17
C PHE A 71 21.17 7.59 0.27
N SER A 72 21.76 8.72 0.68
CA SER A 72 22.25 8.93 2.06
C SER A 72 21.14 8.91 3.10
N CYS A 73 19.89 9.15 2.70
CA CYS A 73 18.75 9.17 3.61
C CYS A 73 18.10 7.79 3.80
N PHE A 74 18.57 6.75 3.10
CA PHE A 74 17.96 5.42 3.13
C PHE A 74 17.87 4.83 4.54
N ASP A 75 18.97 4.86 5.31
CA ASP A 75 18.96 4.36 6.69
C ASP A 75 17.96 5.15 7.56
N SER A 76 17.84 6.47 7.34
CA SER A 76 16.86 7.28 8.07
C SER A 76 15.43 6.93 7.67
N LEU A 77 15.17 6.63 6.40
CA LEU A 77 13.86 6.16 5.96
C LEU A 77 13.52 4.83 6.62
N ILE A 78 14.47 3.88 6.67
CA ILE A 78 14.29 2.58 7.34
C ILE A 78 13.98 2.75 8.83
N TYR A 79 14.67 3.63 9.54
CA TYR A 79 14.37 3.90 10.96
C TYR A 79 13.04 4.62 11.17
N LEU A 80 12.67 5.53 10.24
CA LEU A 80 11.42 6.27 10.28
C LEU A 80 10.22 5.34 10.10
N THR A 81 10.32 4.38 9.17
CA THR A 81 9.23 3.46 8.84
C THR A 81 9.21 2.21 9.71
N ASN A 82 10.26 1.94 10.50
CA ASN A 82 10.28 0.84 11.46
C ASN A 82 9.41 1.11 12.71
N LYS A 83 8.13 1.34 12.46
CA LYS A 83 7.08 1.73 13.42
C LYS A 83 5.76 1.08 13.01
N ASP A 84 4.79 1.11 13.93
CA ASP A 84 3.41 0.71 13.63
C ASP A 84 2.82 1.61 12.54
N ASP A 85 2.04 1.04 11.64
CA ASP A 85 1.49 1.68 10.45
C ASP A 85 -0.05 1.68 10.40
N CYS A 86 -0.72 1.24 11.47
CA CYS A 86 -2.17 1.22 11.55
C CYS A 86 -2.67 2.13 12.68
N ASN A 87 -3.39 3.21 12.35
CA ASN A 87 -3.86 4.21 13.33
C ASN A 87 -2.73 4.81 14.20
N ALA A 88 -1.52 4.87 13.64
CA ALA A 88 -0.29 5.23 14.32
C ALA A 88 0.26 6.59 13.84
N PRO A 89 1.29 7.17 14.50
CA PRO A 89 1.91 8.41 14.01
C PRO A 89 2.50 8.29 12.60
N LEU A 90 2.99 7.11 12.21
CA LEU A 90 3.52 6.87 10.86
C LEU A 90 2.42 6.95 9.80
N ASP A 91 1.27 6.34 10.07
CA ASP A 91 0.06 6.41 9.24
C ASP A 91 -0.39 7.86 9.04
N LYS A 92 -0.35 8.70 10.09
CA LYS A 92 -0.65 10.13 9.95
C LYS A 92 0.35 10.92 9.11
N LEU A 93 1.61 10.49 9.09
CA LEU A 93 2.68 11.16 8.35
C LEU A 93 2.67 10.79 6.87
N LEU A 94 2.52 9.50 6.57
CA LEU A 94 2.68 8.95 5.22
C LEU A 94 1.35 8.56 4.57
N GLY A 95 0.34 8.17 5.36
CA GLY A 95 -0.97 7.73 4.88
C GLY A 95 -0.85 6.69 3.76
N ASP A 96 -1.58 6.92 2.68
CA ASP A 96 -1.63 6.02 1.52
C ASP A 96 -0.26 5.78 0.86
N PHE A 97 0.72 6.68 1.07
CA PHE A 97 2.09 6.51 0.58
C PHE A 97 2.68 5.16 1.01
N ILE A 98 2.33 4.69 2.21
CA ILE A 98 2.80 3.41 2.76
C ILE A 98 2.42 2.25 1.83
N ALA A 99 1.20 2.28 1.28
CA ALA A 99 0.68 1.23 0.41
C ALA A 99 0.93 1.47 -1.08
N SER A 100 1.10 2.73 -1.53
CA SER A 100 1.25 3.09 -2.94
C SER A 100 2.71 3.17 -3.41
N ASP A 101 3.55 3.94 -2.70
CA ASP A 101 4.83 4.41 -3.23
C ASP A 101 6.03 3.97 -2.39
N LEU A 102 5.81 3.48 -1.17
CA LEU A 102 6.88 3.10 -0.25
C LEU A 102 7.75 1.95 -0.77
N SER A 103 7.17 1.00 -1.51
CA SER A 103 7.91 -0.09 -2.16
C SER A 103 8.87 0.45 -3.25
N THR A 104 8.41 1.41 -4.05
CA THR A 104 9.24 2.16 -5.02
C THR A 104 10.34 2.95 -4.31
N ALA A 105 10.02 3.63 -3.20
CA ALA A 105 10.99 4.35 -2.39
C ALA A 105 12.12 3.44 -1.91
N TYR A 106 11.76 2.28 -1.34
CA TYR A 106 12.72 1.27 -0.89
C TYR A 106 13.54 0.71 -2.04
N TYR A 107 12.91 0.33 -3.14
CA TYR A 107 13.62 -0.22 -4.30
C TYR A 107 14.68 0.76 -4.82
N ILE A 108 14.32 2.03 -5.01
CA ILE A 108 15.22 3.08 -5.52
C ILE A 108 16.36 3.35 -4.54
N LEU A 109 16.06 3.55 -3.26
CA LEU A 109 17.03 4.02 -2.27
C LEU A 109 17.96 2.91 -1.76
N ALA A 110 17.51 1.65 -1.75
CA ALA A 110 18.30 0.52 -1.25
C ALA A 110 19.49 0.17 -2.17
N GLN A 111 19.41 0.45 -3.48
CA GLN A 111 20.49 0.16 -4.44
C GLN A 111 21.03 -1.28 -4.37
N GLY A 112 20.15 -2.27 -4.22
CA GLY A 112 20.54 -3.68 -4.11
C GLY A 112 21.19 -4.05 -2.78
N LYS A 113 20.95 -3.27 -1.71
CA LYS A 113 21.33 -3.62 -0.33
C LYS A 113 20.13 -4.22 0.41
N PRO A 114 19.97 -5.57 0.40
CA PRO A 114 18.80 -6.22 0.96
C PRO A 114 18.78 -6.24 2.49
N GLU A 115 19.90 -5.96 3.17
CA GLU A 115 20.05 -6.17 4.61
C GLU A 115 19.13 -5.26 5.42
N GLN A 116 19.02 -3.97 5.06
CA GLN A 116 18.13 -3.05 5.76
C GLN A 116 16.65 -3.36 5.52
N LEU A 117 16.29 -3.78 4.30
CA LEU A 117 14.91 -4.21 4.01
C LEU A 117 14.57 -5.49 4.76
N GLY A 118 15.49 -6.45 4.80
CA GLY A 118 15.33 -7.66 5.59
C GLY A 118 15.20 -7.38 7.09
N TYR A 119 15.97 -6.42 7.62
CA TYR A 119 15.82 -5.95 9.00
C TYR A 119 14.39 -5.45 9.27
N LEU A 120 13.80 -4.69 8.34
CA LEU A 120 12.45 -4.15 8.48
C LEU A 120 11.39 -5.26 8.47
N VAL A 121 11.49 -6.20 7.52
CA VAL A 121 10.59 -7.37 7.45
C VAL A 121 10.65 -8.20 8.74
N SER A 122 11.84 -8.38 9.30
CA SER A 122 12.02 -9.14 10.54
C SER A 122 11.71 -8.35 11.83
N SER A 123 11.44 -7.04 11.74
CA SER A 123 11.25 -6.19 12.91
C SER A 123 9.96 -6.50 13.67
N ASP A 124 10.02 -6.46 15.01
CA ASP A 124 8.84 -6.52 15.89
C ASP A 124 8.16 -5.14 16.05
N GLN A 125 8.66 -4.09 15.39
CA GLN A 125 8.11 -2.73 15.47
C GLN A 125 7.43 -2.28 14.18
N ALA A 126 7.94 -2.69 13.03
CA ALA A 126 7.36 -2.35 11.73
C ALA A 126 5.97 -2.94 11.60
N GLY A 127 5.01 -2.12 11.19
CA GLY A 127 3.66 -2.55 10.86
C GLY A 127 3.60 -3.41 9.60
N GLU A 128 2.41 -3.87 9.28
CA GLU A 128 2.21 -4.90 8.26
C GLU A 128 2.42 -4.39 6.83
N LEU A 129 1.89 -3.20 6.52
CA LEU A 129 2.00 -2.58 5.19
C LEU A 129 3.45 -2.17 4.89
N VAL A 130 4.18 -1.70 5.90
CA VAL A 130 5.61 -1.41 5.80
C VAL A 130 6.41 -2.66 5.44
N LYS A 131 6.11 -3.80 6.08
CA LYS A 131 6.78 -5.07 5.77
C LYS A 131 6.43 -5.56 4.37
N MET A 132 5.17 -5.43 3.96
CA MET A 132 4.71 -5.73 2.61
C MET A 132 5.52 -4.93 1.57
N ALA A 133 5.61 -3.61 1.74
CA ALA A 133 6.40 -2.74 0.86
C ALA A 133 7.89 -3.15 0.78
N ALA A 134 8.49 -3.57 1.89
CA ALA A 134 9.86 -4.06 1.91
C ALA A 134 10.06 -5.40 1.18
N LEU A 135 9.09 -6.32 1.30
CA LEU A 135 9.07 -7.58 0.55
C LEU A 135 8.99 -7.33 -0.96
N SER A 136 8.02 -6.52 -1.37
CA SER A 136 7.82 -6.08 -2.77
C SER A 136 9.11 -5.48 -3.37
N ALA A 137 9.79 -4.61 -2.62
CA ALA A 137 11.07 -4.04 -3.02
C ALA A 137 12.20 -5.09 -3.15
N LEU A 138 12.32 -6.04 -2.21
CA LEU A 138 13.30 -7.12 -2.26
C LEU A 138 13.11 -8.04 -3.48
N PHE A 139 11.87 -8.41 -3.78
CA PHE A 139 11.58 -9.24 -4.94
C PHE A 139 11.73 -8.48 -6.26
N SER A 140 11.50 -7.17 -6.27
CA SER A 140 11.85 -6.31 -7.41
C SER A 140 13.36 -6.22 -7.61
N GLN A 141 14.16 -6.18 -6.54
CA GLN A 141 15.62 -6.27 -6.63
C GLN A 141 16.09 -7.62 -7.19
N LEU A 142 15.41 -8.72 -6.84
CA LEU A 142 15.67 -10.03 -7.43
C LEU A 142 15.35 -10.04 -8.93
N HIS A 143 14.16 -9.56 -9.31
CA HIS A 143 13.70 -9.52 -10.69
C HIS A 143 14.65 -8.71 -11.60
N THR A 144 15.11 -7.56 -11.10
CA THR A 144 16.04 -6.68 -11.83
C THR A 144 17.51 -7.11 -11.73
N GLY A 145 17.81 -8.18 -11.00
CA GLY A 145 19.17 -8.73 -10.85
C GLY A 145 20.09 -7.88 -9.96
N GLN A 146 19.54 -6.99 -9.13
CA GLN A 146 20.31 -6.25 -8.11
C GLN A 146 20.78 -7.16 -6.97
N ILE A 147 19.97 -8.17 -6.64
CA ILE A 147 20.33 -9.24 -5.70
C ILE A 147 20.14 -10.60 -6.35
N ASP A 148 20.92 -11.58 -5.92
CA ASP A 148 20.77 -12.95 -6.39
C ASP A 148 19.77 -13.75 -5.54
N ARG A 149 19.29 -14.85 -6.14
CA ARG A 149 18.32 -15.74 -5.52
C ARG A 149 18.81 -16.38 -4.24
N GLU A 150 20.10 -16.74 -4.15
CA GLU A 150 20.65 -17.37 -2.95
C GLU A 150 20.64 -16.37 -1.79
N THR A 151 21.10 -15.14 -2.04
CA THR A 151 21.09 -14.05 -1.06
C THR A 151 19.70 -13.83 -0.46
N LEU A 152 18.66 -13.69 -1.30
CA LEU A 152 17.28 -13.54 -0.80
C LEU A 152 16.82 -14.80 -0.05
N ASN A 153 17.14 -15.99 -0.57
CA ASN A 153 16.71 -17.25 0.03
C ASN A 153 17.20 -17.47 1.47
N HIS A 154 18.37 -16.94 1.83
CA HIS A 154 18.88 -17.04 3.21
C HIS A 154 18.00 -16.33 4.23
N SER A 155 17.22 -15.32 3.82
CA SER A 155 16.39 -14.51 4.73
C SER A 155 14.93 -14.94 4.78
N ILE A 156 14.40 -15.64 3.77
CA ILE A 156 12.97 -15.99 3.64
C ILE A 156 12.43 -16.70 4.88
N GLN A 157 13.13 -17.69 5.42
CA GLN A 157 12.67 -18.39 6.62
C GLN A 157 12.50 -17.44 7.82
N GLY A 158 13.44 -16.51 8.01
CA GLY A 158 13.35 -15.50 9.07
C GLY A 158 12.19 -14.52 8.86
N PHE A 159 11.83 -14.23 7.60
CA PHE A 159 10.65 -13.44 7.27
C PHE A 159 9.37 -14.19 7.64
N ILE A 160 9.25 -15.45 7.23
CA ILE A 160 8.11 -16.32 7.58
C ILE A 160 7.91 -16.36 9.09
N ASP A 161 8.98 -16.66 9.84
CA ASP A 161 8.92 -16.77 11.29
C ASP A 161 8.46 -15.45 11.95
N SER A 162 8.95 -14.30 11.46
CA SER A 162 8.55 -12.98 11.98
C SER A 162 7.09 -12.64 11.66
N LEU A 163 6.63 -12.88 10.43
CA LEU A 163 5.27 -12.56 10.00
C LEU A 163 4.24 -13.42 10.73
N VAL A 164 4.50 -14.73 10.87
CA VAL A 164 3.64 -15.64 11.64
C VAL A 164 3.61 -15.26 13.12
N LYS A 165 4.76 -14.97 13.73
CA LYS A 165 4.85 -14.56 15.15
C LYS A 165 4.03 -13.31 15.44
N ASN A 166 4.04 -12.34 14.52
CA ASN A 166 3.36 -11.05 14.70
C ASN A 166 1.91 -11.06 14.19
N ASN A 167 1.41 -12.17 13.65
CA ASN A 167 0.06 -12.29 13.06
C ASN A 167 -0.19 -11.26 11.94
N HIS A 168 0.82 -11.04 11.10
CA HIS A 168 0.74 -10.19 9.91
C HIS A 168 0.34 -11.06 8.71
N SER A 169 -0.96 -11.33 8.57
CA SER A 169 -1.48 -12.25 7.58
C SER A 169 -1.48 -11.71 6.14
N ILE A 170 -1.72 -10.42 5.94
CA ILE A 170 -1.65 -9.74 4.64
C ILE A 170 -0.21 -9.79 4.12
N ALA A 171 0.78 -9.42 4.93
CA ALA A 171 2.18 -9.46 4.52
C ALA A 171 2.69 -10.91 4.34
N LEU A 172 2.18 -11.87 5.12
CA LEU A 172 2.48 -13.28 4.92
C LEU A 172 1.91 -13.80 3.60
N PHE A 173 0.68 -13.42 3.26
CA PHE A 173 0.05 -13.78 2.00
C PHE A 173 0.80 -13.17 0.81
N GLU A 174 1.22 -11.91 0.94
CA GLU A 174 2.06 -11.26 -0.07
C GLU A 174 3.40 -11.99 -0.27
N LEU A 175 4.08 -12.36 0.82
CA LEU A 175 5.29 -13.19 0.72
C LEU A 175 5.01 -14.49 -0.04
N ILE A 176 3.90 -15.17 0.21
CA ILE A 176 3.56 -16.41 -0.50
C ILE A 176 3.37 -16.15 -2.00
N ASN A 177 2.64 -15.10 -2.38
CA ASN A 177 2.45 -14.72 -3.78
C ASN A 177 3.79 -14.44 -4.48
N LEU A 178 4.69 -13.72 -3.81
CA LEU A 178 6.02 -13.43 -4.31
C LEU A 178 6.87 -14.71 -4.45
N LEU A 179 6.75 -15.66 -3.50
CA LEU A 179 7.43 -16.95 -3.57
C LEU A 179 6.94 -17.82 -4.73
N ILE A 180 5.62 -17.88 -4.96
CA ILE A 180 5.02 -18.62 -6.08
C ILE A 180 5.45 -17.99 -7.41
N SER A 181 5.25 -16.68 -7.58
CA SER A 181 5.57 -15.96 -8.82
C SER A 181 7.06 -16.09 -9.20
N ASN A 182 7.94 -16.16 -8.20
CA ASN A 182 9.37 -16.32 -8.38
C ASN A 182 9.86 -17.77 -8.20
N GLN A 183 8.95 -18.75 -8.23
CA GLN A 183 9.22 -20.19 -8.26
C GLN A 183 10.06 -20.70 -7.08
N PHE A 184 9.93 -20.13 -5.89
CA PHE A 184 10.53 -20.61 -4.63
C PHE A 184 9.79 -21.85 -4.08
N ASN A 185 9.68 -22.88 -4.93
CA ASN A 185 8.88 -24.08 -4.70
C ASN A 185 9.30 -24.90 -3.48
N GLN A 186 10.52 -24.68 -2.95
CA GLN A 186 10.99 -25.35 -1.74
C GLN A 186 10.17 -25.02 -0.48
N TYR A 187 9.42 -23.91 -0.48
CA TYR A 187 8.58 -23.52 0.67
C TYR A 187 7.14 -24.06 0.60
N HIS A 188 6.73 -24.67 -0.53
CA HIS A 188 5.36 -25.12 -0.76
C HIS A 188 4.84 -26.03 0.37
N SER A 189 5.60 -27.08 0.72
CA SER A 189 5.18 -28.04 1.75
C SER A 189 5.00 -27.41 3.13
N GLN A 190 5.76 -26.35 3.45
CA GLN A 190 5.64 -25.63 4.71
C GLN A 190 4.32 -24.86 4.77
N PHE A 191 3.98 -24.14 3.70
CA PHE A 191 2.76 -23.34 3.64
C PHE A 191 1.49 -24.20 3.55
N VAL A 192 1.54 -25.33 2.85
CA VAL A 192 0.45 -26.33 2.91
C VAL A 192 0.24 -26.79 4.36
N GLY A 193 1.32 -27.07 5.09
CA GLY A 193 1.25 -27.41 6.52
C GLY A 193 0.64 -26.29 7.37
N TYR A 194 0.90 -25.02 7.06
CA TYR A 194 0.27 -23.88 7.74
C TYR A 194 -1.22 -23.75 7.46
N VAL A 195 -1.68 -24.01 6.23
CA VAL A 195 -3.11 -24.06 5.90
C VAL A 195 -3.79 -25.23 6.64
N GLU A 196 -3.22 -26.43 6.58
CA GLU A 196 -3.77 -27.62 7.25
C GLU A 196 -3.86 -27.47 8.78
N SER A 197 -2.87 -26.80 9.37
CA SER A 197 -2.81 -26.54 10.82
C SER A 197 -3.54 -25.26 11.25
N LYS A 198 -4.16 -24.53 10.32
CA LYS A 198 -4.87 -23.26 10.54
C LYS A 198 -4.00 -22.15 11.14
N VAL A 199 -2.71 -22.15 10.80
CA VAL A 199 -1.83 -21.00 11.00
C VAL A 199 -2.17 -19.90 9.98
N ILE A 200 -2.59 -20.30 8.78
CA ILE A 200 -3.16 -19.43 7.74
C ILE A 200 -4.61 -19.86 7.53
N ASP A 201 -5.54 -18.91 7.53
CA ASP A 201 -6.98 -19.14 7.31
C ASP A 201 -7.63 -17.91 6.63
N GLU A 202 -7.10 -17.53 5.46
CA GLU A 202 -7.54 -16.32 4.73
C GLU A 202 -8.84 -16.51 3.93
N GLY A 203 -9.26 -17.77 3.74
CA GLY A 203 -10.45 -18.11 3.00
C GLY A 203 -10.24 -19.30 2.07
N PRO A 204 -11.32 -19.91 1.53
CA PRO A 204 -11.19 -21.08 0.68
C PRO A 204 -10.39 -20.83 -0.60
N ALA A 205 -10.48 -19.64 -1.20
CA ALA A 205 -9.82 -19.33 -2.46
C ALA A 205 -8.31 -19.11 -2.25
N GLU A 206 -7.96 -18.29 -1.26
CA GLU A 206 -6.60 -17.95 -0.88
C GLU A 206 -5.84 -19.21 -0.42
N ASN A 207 -6.49 -20.03 0.43
CA ASN A 207 -5.93 -21.31 0.86
C ASN A 207 -5.73 -22.28 -0.33
N GLN A 208 -6.63 -22.27 -1.32
CA GLN A 208 -6.50 -23.10 -2.51
C GLN A 208 -5.32 -22.65 -3.38
N CYS A 209 -5.07 -21.35 -3.53
CA CYS A 209 -3.88 -20.83 -4.22
C CYS A 209 -2.57 -21.35 -3.59
N ILE A 210 -2.52 -21.40 -2.25
CA ILE A 210 -1.36 -21.92 -1.50
C ILE A 210 -1.20 -23.43 -1.72
N ILE A 211 -2.31 -24.18 -1.74
CA ILE A 211 -2.30 -25.63 -1.96
C ILE A 211 -1.85 -25.97 -3.37
N ASP A 212 -2.41 -25.28 -4.37
CA ASP A 212 -2.12 -25.51 -5.78
C ASP A 212 -0.70 -25.08 -6.15
N TRP A 213 -0.22 -23.98 -5.56
CA TRP A 213 1.12 -23.42 -5.77
C TRP A 213 1.45 -23.29 -7.27
N ASP A 214 0.49 -22.79 -8.04
CA ASP A 214 0.64 -22.71 -9.49
C ASP A 214 1.47 -21.48 -9.88
N ASN A 215 2.72 -21.73 -10.26
CA ASN A 215 3.66 -20.72 -10.78
C ASN A 215 3.19 -20.05 -12.08
N GLN A 216 2.13 -20.53 -12.73
CA GLN A 216 1.53 -19.90 -13.91
C GLN A 216 0.26 -19.09 -13.58
N SER A 217 -0.37 -19.36 -12.43
CA SER A 217 -1.59 -18.66 -12.01
C SER A 217 -1.28 -17.27 -11.44
N ILE A 218 -0.11 -17.10 -10.83
CA ILE A 218 0.33 -15.82 -10.26
C ILE A 218 1.40 -15.23 -11.18
N GLY A 219 0.94 -14.62 -12.28
CA GLY A 219 1.79 -13.99 -13.29
C GLY A 219 2.13 -12.53 -12.98
N TYR A 220 2.03 -12.10 -11.73
CA TYR A 220 2.14 -10.69 -11.37
C TYR A 220 3.52 -10.37 -10.79
N SER A 221 4.40 -9.80 -11.62
CA SER A 221 5.55 -9.05 -11.12
C SER A 221 5.14 -7.59 -10.94
N GLU A 222 5.26 -7.06 -9.73
CA GLU A 222 5.02 -5.63 -9.46
C GLU A 222 5.92 -4.71 -10.29
N TRP A 223 7.09 -5.21 -10.68
CA TRP A 223 7.98 -4.51 -11.60
C TRP A 223 7.43 -4.47 -13.03
N GLU A 224 6.98 -5.61 -13.56
CA GLU A 224 6.43 -5.68 -14.92
C GLU A 224 5.08 -4.99 -15.05
N SER A 225 4.28 -4.94 -13.97
CA SER A 225 3.02 -4.22 -13.93
C SER A 225 3.19 -2.71 -13.83
N GLY A 226 4.39 -2.23 -13.47
CA GLY A 226 4.68 -0.82 -13.25
C GLY A 226 4.25 -0.29 -11.88
N LEU A 227 3.84 -1.15 -10.94
CA LEU A 227 3.61 -0.72 -9.55
C LEU A 227 4.90 -0.30 -8.86
N ILE A 228 6.02 -0.96 -9.20
CA ILE A 228 7.34 -0.57 -8.73
C ILE A 228 8.17 -0.07 -9.90
N SER A 229 8.78 1.11 -9.72
CA SER A 229 9.59 1.77 -10.73
C SER A 229 11.01 2.06 -10.23
N GLY A 230 11.97 2.09 -11.16
CA GLY A 230 13.34 2.56 -10.88
C GLY A 230 13.52 4.07 -10.98
N GLU A 231 12.48 4.77 -11.41
CA GLU A 231 12.39 6.22 -11.47
C GLU A 231 11.14 6.69 -10.71
N TYR A 232 11.24 7.85 -10.07
CA TYR A 232 10.15 8.47 -9.34
C TYR A 232 10.21 9.96 -9.63
N ASP A 233 9.14 10.52 -10.19
CA ASP A 233 8.98 11.96 -10.32
C ASP A 233 7.88 12.38 -9.34
N VAL A 234 8.22 13.21 -8.36
CA VAL A 234 7.27 13.62 -7.30
C VAL A 234 6.06 14.37 -7.85
N ILE A 235 6.21 15.11 -8.94
CA ILE A 235 5.11 15.85 -9.54
C ILE A 235 4.19 14.87 -10.27
N ASP A 236 4.76 13.97 -11.08
CA ASP A 236 3.96 12.98 -11.82
C ASP A 236 3.22 12.05 -10.86
N SER A 237 3.91 11.50 -9.85
CA SER A 237 3.32 10.59 -8.85
C SER A 237 2.19 11.28 -8.08
N LEU A 238 2.46 12.43 -7.46
CA LEU A 238 1.45 13.10 -6.62
C LEU A 238 0.31 13.74 -7.43
N SER A 239 0.50 14.05 -8.72
CA SER A 239 -0.58 14.58 -9.56
C SER A 239 -1.74 13.59 -9.77
N GLN A 240 -1.48 12.30 -9.60
CA GLN A 240 -2.48 11.24 -9.75
C GLN A 240 -3.26 11.00 -8.46
N TRP A 241 -2.79 11.51 -7.33
CA TRP A 241 -3.42 11.29 -6.03
C TRP A 241 -4.76 12.00 -5.94
N ALA A 242 -5.77 11.34 -5.36
CA ALA A 242 -7.11 11.90 -5.21
C ALA A 242 -7.12 13.27 -4.49
N GLY A 243 -6.16 13.50 -3.57
CA GLY A 243 -6.03 14.79 -2.88
C GLY A 243 -5.59 15.97 -3.76
N PHE A 244 -5.05 15.71 -4.95
CA PHE A 244 -4.58 16.73 -5.90
C PHE A 244 -5.19 16.62 -7.30
N ASN A 245 -5.86 15.51 -7.60
CA ASN A 245 -6.52 15.29 -8.87
C ASN A 245 -7.99 15.71 -8.81
N ALA A 246 -8.30 16.89 -9.34
CA ALA A 246 -9.67 17.39 -9.45
C ALA A 246 -10.56 16.51 -10.36
N GLU A 247 -9.98 15.72 -11.28
CA GLU A 247 -10.73 14.78 -12.14
C GLU A 247 -11.15 13.50 -11.39
N SER A 248 -10.66 13.29 -10.17
CA SER A 248 -11.10 12.18 -9.30
C SER A 248 -12.46 12.43 -8.63
N GLU A 249 -12.98 13.65 -8.69
CA GLU A 249 -14.39 13.96 -8.40
C GLU A 249 -15.28 13.57 -9.60
N MET A 250 -15.19 12.32 -10.06
CA MET A 250 -16.26 11.78 -10.89
C MET A 250 -17.53 11.76 -10.04
N ASN A 251 -18.57 12.45 -10.50
CA ASN A 251 -19.87 12.34 -9.84
C ASN A 251 -20.44 10.93 -10.06
N ASP A 252 -21.35 10.50 -9.18
CA ASP A 252 -21.97 9.16 -9.24
C ASP A 252 -22.55 8.83 -10.63
N GLU A 253 -23.00 9.85 -11.38
CA GLU A 253 -23.56 9.72 -12.72
C GLU A 253 -22.50 9.36 -13.77
N GLU A 254 -21.31 9.96 -13.72
CA GLU A 254 -20.17 9.62 -14.57
C GLU A 254 -19.59 8.25 -14.23
N LEU A 255 -19.52 7.90 -12.94
CA LEU A 255 -19.10 6.55 -12.51
C LEU A 255 -20.06 5.47 -13.03
N LEU A 256 -21.37 5.70 -12.91
CA LEU A 256 -22.41 4.80 -13.44
C LEU A 256 -22.34 4.69 -14.97
N ALA A 257 -22.01 5.77 -15.67
CA ALA A 257 -21.86 5.77 -17.12
C ALA A 257 -20.65 4.92 -17.57
N ILE A 258 -19.48 5.08 -16.93
CA ILE A 258 -18.30 4.27 -17.23
C ILE A 258 -18.55 2.79 -16.90
N PHE A 259 -19.22 2.50 -15.78
CA PHE A 259 -19.58 1.13 -15.42
C PHE A 259 -20.55 0.49 -16.44
N GLY A 260 -21.48 1.30 -16.99
CA GLY A 260 -22.37 0.89 -18.08
C GLY A 260 -21.62 0.58 -19.37
N GLU A 261 -20.69 1.44 -19.78
CA GLU A 261 -19.86 1.23 -20.98
C GLU A 261 -18.95 0.00 -20.84
N MET A 262 -18.40 -0.25 -19.65
CA MET A 262 -17.62 -1.47 -19.37
C MET A 262 -18.46 -2.74 -19.51
N MET A 263 -19.72 -2.74 -19.04
CA MET A 263 -20.64 -3.86 -19.26
C MET A 263 -20.98 -4.05 -20.74
N GLU A 264 -21.20 -2.97 -21.49
CA GLU A 264 -21.48 -3.06 -22.93
C GLU A 264 -20.28 -3.57 -23.75
N SER A 265 -19.05 -3.29 -23.31
CA SER A 265 -17.83 -3.80 -23.96
C SER A 265 -17.60 -5.31 -23.77
N SER A 266 -18.34 -5.96 -22.87
CA SER A 266 -18.27 -7.41 -22.66
C SER A 266 -19.05 -8.24 -23.69
N ASP A 267 -19.84 -7.58 -24.56
CA ASP A 267 -20.59 -8.22 -25.66
C ASP A 267 -19.71 -8.75 -26.80
N GLU A 268 -18.39 -8.48 -26.81
CA GLU A 268 -17.45 -9.02 -27.82
C GLU A 268 -16.97 -10.46 -27.53
N LEU A 269 -17.44 -11.10 -26.45
CA LEU A 269 -17.32 -12.56 -26.25
C LEU A 269 -18.61 -13.28 -26.67
N GLY A 270 -18.84 -13.31 -27.98
CA GLY A 270 -19.45 -14.43 -28.71
C GLY A 270 -20.85 -14.90 -28.29
N TYR A 271 -21.86 -14.42 -29.02
CA TYR A 271 -23.13 -15.09 -29.36
C TYR A 271 -23.57 -16.24 -28.42
N ILE A 272 -24.33 -15.88 -27.38
CA ILE A 272 -25.27 -16.82 -26.76
C ILE A 272 -26.67 -16.50 -27.30
N ASP A 273 -27.16 -17.45 -28.09
CA ASP A 273 -28.50 -17.49 -28.70
C ASP A 273 -29.60 -17.26 -27.66
N SER A 274 -30.42 -16.21 -27.85
CA SER A 274 -31.39 -15.72 -26.87
C SER A 274 -32.61 -16.63 -26.67
N GLU A 275 -32.64 -17.83 -27.27
CA GLU A 275 -33.74 -18.78 -27.13
C GLU A 275 -33.42 -19.98 -26.23
N ASN A 276 -32.23 -20.06 -25.61
CA ASN A 276 -31.87 -21.12 -24.66
C ASN A 276 -31.10 -20.62 -23.42
N PHE A 277 -31.61 -19.59 -22.74
CA PHE A 277 -31.19 -19.33 -21.36
C PHE A 277 -31.89 -20.34 -20.42
N PRO A 278 -31.15 -21.19 -19.68
CA PRO A 278 -31.73 -21.81 -18.49
C PRO A 278 -32.12 -20.70 -17.52
N GLU A 279 -33.26 -20.83 -16.82
CA GLU A 279 -33.68 -19.90 -15.77
C GLU A 279 -32.52 -19.69 -14.78
N MET A 280 -31.75 -18.61 -15.00
CA MET A 280 -30.70 -18.17 -14.09
C MET A 280 -31.44 -17.54 -12.92
N GLY A 281 -31.38 -18.24 -11.77
CA GLY A 281 -31.96 -17.76 -10.52
C GLY A 281 -31.46 -16.37 -10.16
N ASP A 282 -32.32 -15.65 -9.44
CA ASP A 282 -32.14 -14.28 -8.96
C ASP A 282 -30.67 -13.84 -8.83
N ILE A 283 -30.27 -12.91 -9.68
CA ILE A 283 -29.00 -12.17 -9.56
C ILE A 283 -29.02 -11.50 -8.18
N GLN A 284 -28.23 -12.01 -7.24
CA GLN A 284 -28.06 -11.34 -5.95
C GLN A 284 -27.21 -10.10 -6.18
N LEU A 285 -27.88 -8.94 -6.22
CA LEU A 285 -27.21 -7.64 -6.12
C LEU A 285 -26.30 -7.63 -4.88
N PRO A 286 -25.15 -6.94 -4.94
CA PRO A 286 -24.26 -6.82 -3.78
C PRO A 286 -25.05 -6.29 -2.58
N PHE A 287 -24.91 -6.98 -1.44
CA PHE A 287 -25.61 -6.65 -0.21
C PHE A 287 -25.11 -5.31 0.33
N ILE A 288 -25.92 -4.26 0.15
CA ILE A 288 -25.71 -2.99 0.84
C ILE A 288 -26.12 -3.22 2.30
N ALA A 289 -25.14 -3.26 3.20
CA ALA A 289 -25.42 -3.36 4.62
C ALA A 289 -26.22 -2.14 5.07
N ASP A 290 -27.43 -2.35 5.60
CA ASP A 290 -28.23 -1.29 6.19
C ASP A 290 -27.43 -0.56 7.27
N ILE A 291 -27.54 0.78 7.32
CA ILE A 291 -26.95 1.63 8.35
C ILE A 291 -27.34 1.07 9.72
N GLN A 292 -26.39 0.44 10.41
CA GLN A 292 -26.61 -0.08 11.75
C GLN A 292 -26.76 1.08 12.71
N ALA A 293 -28.01 1.42 13.03
CA ALA A 293 -28.32 2.37 14.09
C ALA A 293 -27.66 1.89 15.40
N GLY A 294 -26.88 2.77 16.04
CA GLY A 294 -26.25 2.47 17.31
C GLY A 294 -27.30 2.10 18.35
N ARG A 295 -26.95 1.21 19.30
CA ARG A 295 -27.88 0.63 20.29
C ARG A 295 -28.75 1.67 21.03
N ASN A 296 -28.28 2.92 21.17
CA ASN A 296 -29.00 4.00 21.83
C ASN A 296 -29.67 5.03 20.89
N ASP A 297 -29.50 4.90 19.59
CA ASP A 297 -30.03 5.82 18.57
C ASP A 297 -31.54 5.62 18.38
N PRO A 298 -32.26 6.60 17.80
CA PRO A 298 -33.66 6.42 17.43
C PRO A 298 -33.83 5.20 16.50
N CYS A 299 -34.80 4.30 16.77
CA CYS A 299 -34.98 3.13 15.90
C CYS A 299 -35.42 3.59 14.50
N PRO A 300 -34.76 3.10 13.43
CA PRO A 300 -35.11 3.43 12.05
C PRO A 300 -36.51 2.98 11.63
N CYS A 301 -37.21 2.15 12.42
CA CYS A 301 -38.61 1.76 12.14
C CYS A 301 -39.64 2.88 12.35
N GLY A 302 -39.21 4.09 12.75
CA GLY A 302 -40.09 5.24 12.93
C GLY A 302 -40.90 5.23 14.23
N SER A 303 -40.62 4.33 15.17
CA SER A 303 -41.35 4.22 16.44
C SER A 303 -41.08 5.34 17.45
N GLY A 304 -40.05 6.15 17.22
CA GLY A 304 -39.60 7.19 18.15
C GLY A 304 -38.90 6.68 19.43
N LYS A 305 -38.67 5.36 19.56
CA LYS A 305 -37.96 4.74 20.70
C LYS A 305 -36.50 4.47 20.36
N LYS A 306 -35.63 4.34 21.38
CA LYS A 306 -34.23 3.89 21.18
C LYS A 306 -34.19 2.48 20.55
N TYR A 307 -33.25 2.23 19.64
CA TYR A 307 -33.10 0.98 18.89
C TYR A 307 -33.16 -0.25 19.80
N LYS A 308 -32.40 -0.23 20.91
CA LYS A 308 -32.40 -1.30 21.93
C LYS A 308 -33.73 -1.65 22.60
N LYS A 309 -34.71 -0.75 22.56
CA LYS A 309 -36.02 -0.94 23.21
C LYS A 309 -37.14 -1.20 22.21
N CYS A 310 -36.83 -1.21 20.92
CA CYS A 310 -37.84 -1.34 19.87
C CYS A 310 -37.57 -2.53 18.97
N CYS A 311 -36.37 -2.60 18.41
CA CYS A 311 -36.08 -3.43 17.24
C CYS A 311 -34.94 -4.44 17.54
N LEU A 312 -34.27 -4.29 18.68
CA LEU A 312 -33.17 -5.14 19.16
C LEU A 312 -33.58 -5.99 20.39
N ASN A 313 -34.86 -6.38 20.46
CA ASN A 313 -35.35 -7.34 21.46
C ASN A 313 -35.33 -8.75 20.89
#